data_AF-A0A6A5UHZ2-F1
#
_entry.id   AF-A0A6A5UHZ2-F1
#
_cell.length_a   1.000
_cell.length_b   1.000
_cell.length_c   1.000
_cell.angle_alpha   90.00
_cell.angle_beta   90.00
_cell.angle_gamma   90.00
#
_symmetry.space_group_name_H-M   'P 1'
#
loop_
_entity.id
_entity.type
_entity.pdbx_description
1 polymer ?
#
loop_
_entity_poly.entity_id
_entity_poly.type
_entity_poly.pdbx_seq_one_letter_code
_entity_poly.pdbx_strand_id
1 'polypeptide(L)'
;MARTRLGGYLVEHSSFGQPTPFETESHFLFLNGYFDLVPRYLLRTYAPNLPGHTTSDFVKSAAIKKRHLQHDIFSRPEEEARNMLEDHVRWKNKDTDNLTSWISSLIFALQHAVHRYSNDYPRPRKHEIAILLVDTKILPPRTFLPAIALLEAYEIKSPNDG
;
A
#
# COMPACT_ATOMS: atom_id res chain seq x y z
N MET A 1 -23.11 -3.78 -29.62
CA MET A 1 -23.83 -3.40 -28.39
C MET A 1 -22.82 -3.05 -27.31
N ALA A 2 -22.61 -1.76 -27.07
CA ALA A 2 -21.76 -1.25 -26.00
C ALA A 2 -22.48 -1.42 -24.64
N ARG A 3 -21.80 -2.02 -23.67
CA ARG A 3 -22.22 -2.01 -22.27
C ARG A 3 -21.12 -1.38 -21.43
N THR A 4 -21.21 -0.07 -21.31
CA THR A 4 -20.53 0.70 -20.28
C THR A 4 -21.15 0.31 -18.93
N ARG A 5 -20.39 -0.37 -18.07
CA ARG A 5 -20.71 -0.47 -16.64
C ARG A 5 -19.73 0.39 -15.86
N LEU A 6 -20.12 1.64 -15.64
CA LEU A 6 -19.65 2.46 -14.53
C LEU A 6 -20.29 1.89 -13.26
N GLY A 7 -19.61 0.94 -12.62
CA GLY A 7 -20.04 0.39 -11.32
C GLY A 7 -19.26 1.07 -10.22
N GLY A 8 -19.80 2.16 -9.66
CA GLY A 8 -19.37 2.65 -8.36
C GLY A 8 -19.76 1.62 -7.30
N TYR A 9 -18.78 1.02 -6.64
CA TYR A 9 -19.00 0.19 -5.47
C TYR A 9 -18.62 1.00 -4.23
N LEU A 10 -19.65 1.42 -3.51
CA LEU A 10 -19.57 1.82 -2.11
C LEU A 10 -19.11 0.59 -1.32
N VAL A 11 -17.99 0.73 -0.61
CA VAL A 11 -17.44 -0.31 0.25
C VAL A 11 -18.33 -0.41 1.49
N GLU A 12 -19.12 -1.47 1.61
CA GLU A 12 -19.86 -1.78 2.84
C GLU A 12 -18.89 -2.24 3.94
N HIS A 13 -19.05 -1.64 5.12
CA HIS A 13 -18.29 -1.91 6.33
C HIS A 13 -18.52 -3.34 6.83
N SER A 14 -17.57 -4.23 6.53
CA SER A 14 -17.41 -5.49 7.26
C SER A 14 -16.44 -5.27 8.42
N SER A 15 -16.84 -5.73 9.62
CA SER A 15 -16.20 -5.50 10.92
C SER A 15 -14.86 -6.23 11.14
N PHE A 16 -14.12 -6.53 10.07
CA PHE A 16 -12.77 -7.09 10.12
C PHE A 16 -11.84 -6.39 9.11
N GLY A 17 -10.85 -5.63 9.61
CA GLY A 17 -9.80 -5.03 8.77
C GLY A 17 -9.90 -3.52 8.59
N GLN A 18 -10.15 -2.78 9.67
CA GLN A 18 -9.93 -1.32 9.64
C GLN A 18 -8.44 -1.03 9.40
N PRO A 19 -8.10 0.00 8.61
CA PRO A 19 -6.72 0.43 8.47
C PRO A 19 -6.16 0.84 9.83
N THR A 20 -4.92 0.48 10.11
CA THR A 20 -4.18 0.98 11.29
C THR A 20 -3.61 2.36 10.94
N PRO A 21 -4.07 3.45 11.58
CA PRO A 21 -3.48 4.77 11.39
C PRO A 21 -2.05 4.81 11.92
N PHE A 22 -1.21 5.63 11.30
CA PHE A 22 0.12 5.94 11.79
C PHE A 22 0.06 6.82 13.05
N GLU A 23 0.68 6.34 14.13
CA GLU A 23 0.85 7.01 15.41
C GLU A 23 2.33 7.35 15.60
N THR A 24 2.72 8.53 15.11
CA THR A 24 4.11 9.01 15.18
C THR A 24 4.56 9.19 16.62
N GLU A 25 5.72 8.62 16.97
CA GLU A 25 6.43 8.95 18.20
C GLU A 25 6.98 10.39 18.20
N SER A 26 7.41 10.88 19.37
CA SER A 26 7.86 12.27 19.56
C SER A 26 9.00 12.69 18.63
N HIS A 27 9.90 11.77 18.29
CA HIS A 27 11.03 12.02 17.39
C HIS A 27 10.61 12.07 15.90
N PHE A 28 9.42 11.59 15.55
CA PHE A 28 8.85 11.62 14.20
C PHE A 28 7.80 12.72 13.99
N LEU A 29 7.66 13.67 14.92
CA LEU A 29 6.63 14.72 14.82
C LEU A 29 6.75 15.60 13.56
N PHE A 30 7.93 15.68 12.95
CA PHE A 30 8.11 16.39 11.68
C PHE A 30 7.29 15.77 10.52
N LEU A 31 6.93 14.48 10.62
CA LEU A 31 6.08 13.79 9.64
C LEU A 31 4.64 14.32 9.62
N ASN A 32 4.21 15.08 10.63
CA ASN A 32 2.83 15.57 10.71
C ASN A 32 2.42 16.37 9.46
N GLY A 33 3.33 17.17 8.90
CA GLY A 33 3.05 17.95 7.69
C GLY A 33 2.85 17.10 6.43
N TYR A 34 3.37 15.87 6.40
CA TYR A 34 3.27 14.98 5.24
C TYR A 34 1.92 14.26 5.16
N PHE A 35 1.18 14.13 6.26
CA PHE A 35 -0.17 13.56 6.24
C PHE A 35 -1.14 14.42 5.41
N ASP A 36 -0.93 15.74 5.38
CA ASP A 36 -1.74 16.67 4.60
C ASP A 36 -1.38 16.68 3.10
N LEU A 37 -0.20 16.14 2.74
CA LEU A 37 0.25 16.00 1.36
C LEU A 37 -0.33 14.76 0.67
N VAL A 38 -1.04 13.90 1.40
CA VAL A 38 -1.65 12.69 0.83
C VAL A 38 -2.75 13.08 -0.17
N PRO A 39 -2.65 12.65 -1.44
CA PRO A 39 -3.68 12.92 -2.43
C PRO A 39 -5.03 12.33 -2.01
N ARG A 40 -6.12 13.00 -2.42
CA ARG A 40 -7.48 12.49 -2.18
C ARG A 40 -7.70 11.11 -2.79
N TYR A 41 -7.12 10.85 -3.95
CA TYR A 41 -7.28 9.60 -4.66
C TYR A 41 -5.95 8.87 -4.76
N LEU A 42 -5.94 7.62 -4.32
CA LEU A 42 -4.80 6.73 -4.43
C LEU A 42 -5.20 5.49 -5.23
N LEU A 43 -4.24 4.94 -5.94
CA LEU A 43 -4.41 3.84 -6.89
C LEU A 43 -3.56 2.65 -6.46
N ARG A 44 -4.04 1.43 -6.70
CA ARG A 44 -3.23 0.22 -6.52
C ARG A 44 -3.51 -0.77 -7.63
N THR A 45 -2.46 -1.28 -8.25
CA THR A 45 -2.59 -2.39 -9.19
C THR A 45 -2.87 -3.68 -8.43
N TYR A 46 -3.92 -4.37 -8.82
CA TYR A 46 -4.25 -5.71 -8.37
C TYR A 46 -3.87 -6.74 -9.43
N ALA A 47 -3.27 -7.85 -9.00
CA ALA A 47 -3.07 -9.07 -9.76
C ALA A 47 -3.17 -10.29 -8.81
N PRO A 48 -3.60 -11.47 -9.28
CA PRO A 48 -3.86 -12.63 -8.43
C PRO A 48 -2.61 -13.17 -7.68
N ASN A 49 -1.40 -12.84 -8.13
CA ASN A 49 -0.12 -13.30 -7.54
C ASN A 49 0.52 -12.29 -6.57
N LEU A 50 -0.24 -11.38 -5.97
CA LEU A 50 0.32 -10.40 -5.02
C LEU A 50 0.57 -11.01 -3.62
N PRO A 51 1.67 -10.66 -2.94
CA PRO A 51 1.78 -10.81 -1.49
C PRO A 51 0.68 -9.99 -0.80
N GLY A 52 -0.17 -10.64 0.00
CA GLY A 52 -1.37 -10.05 0.61
C GLY A 52 -2.67 -10.39 -0.15
N HIS A 53 -3.78 -10.58 0.58
CA HIS A 53 -5.08 -10.82 -0.04
C HIS A 53 -5.71 -9.47 -0.41
N THR A 54 -5.68 -9.16 -1.70
CA THR A 54 -6.46 -8.07 -2.26
C THR A 54 -7.65 -8.67 -3.00
N THR A 55 -8.86 -8.24 -2.66
CA THR A 55 -10.08 -8.47 -3.47
C THR A 55 -10.57 -7.13 -4.00
N SER A 56 -11.69 -7.12 -4.74
CA SER A 56 -12.37 -5.87 -5.10
C SER A 56 -12.79 -5.05 -3.88
N ASP A 57 -12.91 -5.68 -2.70
CA ASP A 57 -13.58 -5.13 -1.54
C ASP A 57 -12.62 -4.80 -0.39
N PHE A 58 -11.41 -5.37 -0.39
CA PHE A 58 -10.39 -5.06 0.63
C PHE A 58 -8.96 -5.28 0.12
N VAL A 59 -8.04 -4.46 0.63
CA VAL A 59 -6.59 -4.61 0.45
C VAL A 59 -5.99 -4.99 1.80
N LYS A 60 -5.32 -6.14 1.88
CA LYS A 60 -4.63 -6.60 3.11
C LYS A 60 -3.14 -6.78 2.86
N SER A 61 -2.33 -6.38 3.82
CA SER A 61 -0.88 -6.63 3.84
C SER A 61 -0.56 -8.11 4.05
N ALA A 62 0.70 -8.50 3.89
CA ALA A 62 1.15 -9.87 4.08
C ALA A 62 0.97 -10.35 5.55
N ALA A 63 1.20 -9.45 6.51
CA ALA A 63 1.06 -9.71 7.95
C ALA A 63 -0.33 -10.21 8.36
N ILE A 64 -1.41 -9.66 7.78
CA ILE A 64 -2.79 -10.04 8.10
C ILE A 64 -3.05 -11.51 7.71
N LYS A 65 -2.45 -11.99 6.60
CA LYS A 65 -2.63 -13.36 6.12
C LYS A 65 -2.09 -14.40 7.12
N LYS A 66 -1.07 -14.03 7.87
CA LYS A 66 -0.36 -14.92 8.81
C LYS A 66 -0.72 -14.65 10.28
N ARG A 67 -1.72 -13.80 10.54
CA ARG A 67 -2.19 -13.41 11.88
C ARG A 67 -1.08 -12.77 12.74
N HIS A 68 -0.12 -12.11 12.12
CA HIS A 68 0.87 -11.33 12.85
C HIS A 68 0.23 -10.05 13.42
N LEU A 69 0.73 -9.61 14.57
CA LEU A 69 0.28 -8.37 15.22
C LEU A 69 0.47 -7.19 14.26
N GLN A 70 -0.58 -6.38 14.11
CA GLN A 70 -0.56 -5.18 13.28
C GLN A 70 -0.05 -4.00 14.11
N HIS A 71 1.23 -4.06 14.45
CA HIS A 71 1.92 -2.95 15.08
C HIS A 71 2.18 -1.87 14.03
N ASP A 72 1.85 -0.64 14.36
CA ASP A 72 2.30 0.50 13.58
C ASP A 72 3.83 0.44 13.42
N ILE A 73 4.35 0.86 12.27
CA ILE A 73 5.80 0.83 12.00
C ILE A 73 6.57 1.61 13.07
N PHE A 74 5.99 2.70 13.57
CA PHE A 74 6.59 3.52 14.62
C PHE A 74 6.61 2.86 15.99
N SER A 75 5.76 1.86 16.23
CA SER A 75 5.73 1.09 17.48
C SER A 75 6.72 -0.10 17.50
N ARG A 76 7.44 -0.33 16.39
CA ARG A 76 8.46 -1.39 16.29
C ARG A 76 9.83 -0.85 16.70
N PRO A 77 10.75 -1.71 17.17
CA PRO A 77 12.16 -1.33 17.33
C PRO A 77 12.71 -0.73 16.03
N GLU A 78 13.47 0.36 16.14
CA GLU A 78 13.90 1.17 14.99
C GLU A 78 14.62 0.36 13.91
N GLU A 79 15.54 -0.52 14.31
CA GLU A 79 16.27 -1.39 13.37
C GLU A 79 15.32 -2.38 12.67
N GLU A 80 14.34 -2.93 13.37
CA GLU A 80 13.33 -3.82 12.80
C GLU A 80 12.45 -3.07 11.79
N ALA A 81 11.98 -1.88 12.16
CA ALA A 81 11.17 -1.01 11.31
C ALA A 81 11.92 -0.63 10.02
N ARG A 82 13.18 -0.20 10.15
CA ARG A 82 14.04 0.16 9.03
C ARG A 82 14.25 -1.02 8.09
N ASN A 83 14.61 -2.19 8.62
CA ASN A 83 14.85 -3.38 7.80
C ASN A 83 13.56 -3.85 7.10
N MET A 84 12.42 -3.81 7.78
CA MET A 84 11.12 -4.13 7.18
C MET A 84 10.77 -3.15 6.06
N LEU A 85 10.98 -1.85 6.27
CA LEU A 85 10.72 -0.81 5.27
C LEU A 85 11.63 -0.95 4.05
N GLU A 86 12.93 -1.20 4.26
CA GLU A 86 13.87 -1.42 3.17
C GLU A 86 13.47 -2.65 2.34
N ASP A 87 13.14 -3.76 3.01
CA ASP A 87 12.64 -4.96 2.33
C ASP A 87 11.34 -4.66 1.55
N HIS A 88 10.42 -3.88 2.14
CA HIS A 88 9.15 -3.50 1.51
C HIS A 88 9.35 -2.70 0.22
N VAL A 89 10.17 -1.66 0.24
CA VAL A 89 10.38 -0.80 -0.95
C VAL A 89 11.21 -1.51 -2.04
N ARG A 90 12.02 -2.50 -1.66
CA ARG A 90 12.79 -3.34 -2.59
C ARG A 90 12.01 -4.56 -3.09
N TRP A 91 10.72 -4.67 -2.76
CA TRP A 91 9.86 -5.80 -3.16
C TRP A 91 10.37 -7.16 -2.63
N LYS A 92 11.09 -7.15 -1.51
CA LYS A 92 11.60 -8.32 -0.77
C LYS A 92 10.74 -8.62 0.47
N ASN A 93 9.47 -8.23 0.40
CA ASN A 93 8.53 -8.24 1.51
C ASN A 93 8.47 -9.60 2.20
N LYS A 94 8.58 -9.60 3.53
CA LYS A 94 8.45 -10.78 4.39
C LYS A 94 7.00 -10.97 4.85
N ASP A 95 6.70 -12.16 5.38
CA ASP A 95 5.38 -12.48 5.94
C ASP A 95 4.95 -11.54 7.09
N THR A 96 5.89 -10.83 7.73
CA THR A 96 5.64 -9.88 8.83
C THR A 96 5.41 -8.43 8.37
N ASP A 97 5.53 -8.17 7.06
CA ASP A 97 5.32 -6.85 6.47
C ASP A 97 3.83 -6.46 6.53
N ASN A 98 3.55 -5.43 7.32
CA ASN A 98 2.21 -4.89 7.49
C ASN A 98 1.93 -3.66 6.63
N LEU A 99 2.86 -3.22 5.78
CA LEU A 99 2.69 -2.09 4.89
C LEU A 99 2.01 -2.52 3.58
N THR A 100 1.46 -1.53 2.88
CA THR A 100 0.82 -1.71 1.58
C THR A 100 1.05 -0.46 0.76
N SER A 101 1.71 -0.60 -0.39
CA SER A 101 2.02 0.54 -1.26
C SER A 101 0.82 1.02 -2.06
N TRP A 102 0.70 2.33 -2.22
CA TRP A 102 -0.30 2.99 -3.05
C TRP A 102 0.37 4.00 -3.98
N ILE A 103 -0.23 4.24 -5.15
CA ILE A 103 0.32 5.03 -6.24
C ILE A 103 -0.57 6.27 -6.43
N SER A 104 0.02 7.45 -6.56
CA SER A 104 -0.73 8.71 -6.78
C SER A 104 -0.94 9.05 -8.26
N SER A 105 -0.30 8.34 -9.18
CA SER A 105 -0.37 8.57 -10.63
C SER A 105 -0.99 7.40 -11.39
N LEU A 106 -2.03 7.69 -12.18
CA LEU A 106 -2.69 6.72 -13.03
C LEU A 106 -1.76 6.15 -14.10
N ILE A 107 -0.89 6.97 -14.68
CA ILE A 107 0.07 6.52 -15.70
C ILE A 107 1.03 5.49 -15.09
N PHE A 108 1.55 5.74 -13.90
CA PHE A 108 2.40 4.77 -13.19
C PHE A 108 1.64 3.50 -12.83
N ALA A 109 0.38 3.60 -12.39
CA ALA A 109 -0.44 2.43 -12.09
C ALA A 109 -0.70 1.56 -13.34
N LEU A 110 -0.90 2.19 -14.51
CA LEU A 110 -1.06 1.49 -15.80
C LEU A 110 0.26 0.83 -16.25
N GLN A 111 1.38 1.55 -16.17
CA GLN A 111 2.70 0.99 -16.48
C GLN A 111 3.01 -0.22 -15.57
N HIS A 112 2.72 -0.10 -14.27
CA HIS A 112 2.88 -1.18 -13.33
C HIS A 112 1.95 -2.37 -13.67
N ALA A 113 0.69 -2.13 -14.06
CA ALA A 113 -0.22 -3.18 -14.53
C ALA A 113 0.33 -3.94 -15.76
N VAL A 114 0.86 -3.22 -16.75
CA VAL A 114 1.50 -3.82 -17.93
C VAL A 114 2.75 -4.61 -17.55
N HIS A 115 3.58 -4.08 -16.64
CA HIS A 115 4.76 -4.77 -16.13
C HIS A 115 4.38 -6.09 -15.46
N ARG A 116 3.38 -6.10 -14.57
CA ARG A 116 2.88 -7.32 -13.90
C ARG A 116 2.33 -8.33 -14.91
N TYR A 117 1.54 -7.88 -15.89
CA TYR A 117 1.02 -8.76 -16.95
C TYR A 117 2.11 -9.47 -17.76
N SER A 118 3.28 -8.85 -17.87
CA SER A 118 4.38 -9.33 -18.71
C SER A 118 5.39 -10.19 -17.93
N ASN A 119 5.57 -9.93 -16.63
CA ASN A 119 6.66 -10.50 -15.83
C ASN A 119 6.19 -11.47 -14.73
N ASP A 120 4.90 -11.46 -14.35
CA ASP A 120 4.40 -12.38 -13.32
C ASP A 120 4.39 -13.83 -13.84
N TYR A 121 4.76 -14.77 -12.97
CA TYR A 121 4.64 -16.20 -13.23
C TYR A 121 3.85 -16.90 -12.09
N PRO A 122 2.78 -17.65 -12.40
CA PRO A 122 2.20 -17.83 -13.73
C PRO A 122 1.61 -16.52 -14.25
N ARG A 123 1.64 -16.34 -15.58
CA ARG A 123 1.15 -15.10 -16.21
C ARG A 123 -0.36 -14.91 -15.92
N PRO A 124 -0.78 -13.78 -15.33
CA PRO A 124 -2.20 -13.49 -15.12
C PRO A 124 -2.92 -13.27 -16.45
N ARG A 125 -4.21 -13.59 -16.50
CA ARG A 125 -5.08 -13.24 -17.62
C ARG A 125 -5.35 -11.73 -17.60
N LYS A 126 -5.63 -11.14 -18.76
CA LYS A 126 -5.88 -9.68 -18.86
C LYS A 126 -7.01 -9.19 -17.94
N HIS A 127 -8.07 -9.99 -17.80
CA HIS A 127 -9.22 -9.66 -16.94
C HIS A 127 -8.97 -9.89 -15.44
N GLU A 128 -7.80 -10.40 -15.06
CA GLU A 128 -7.40 -10.63 -13.66
C GLU A 128 -6.57 -9.47 -13.09
N ILE A 129 -6.15 -8.54 -13.95
CA ILE A 129 -5.46 -7.33 -13.52
C ILE A 129 -6.47 -6.19 -13.42
N ALA A 130 -6.49 -5.51 -12.28
CA ALA A 130 -7.35 -4.37 -12.04
C ALA A 130 -6.54 -3.19 -11.46
N ILE A 131 -7.10 -1.98 -11.60
CA ILE A 131 -6.63 -0.81 -10.87
C ILE A 131 -7.70 -0.47 -9.85
N LEU A 132 -7.34 -0.58 -8.57
CA LEU A 132 -8.17 -0.15 -7.45
C LEU A 132 -7.98 1.34 -7.24
N LEU A 133 -9.04 2.01 -6.84
CA LEU A 133 -9.06 3.43 -6.48
C LEU A 133 -9.61 3.54 -5.06
N VAL A 134 -8.98 4.34 -4.21
CA VAL A 134 -9.48 4.66 -2.87
C VAL A 134 -9.60 6.17 -2.72
N ASP A 135 -10.72 6.63 -2.16
CA ASP A 135 -10.85 8.01 -1.64
C ASP A 135 -10.25 8.02 -0.23
N THR A 136 -9.16 8.75 -0.02
CA THR A 136 -8.47 8.79 1.27
C THR A 136 -9.28 9.51 2.35
N LYS A 137 -10.29 10.31 1.97
CA LYS A 137 -11.14 11.07 2.91
C LYS A 137 -12.22 10.22 3.59
N ILE A 138 -12.53 9.03 3.08
CA ILE A 138 -13.48 8.11 3.72
C ILE A 138 -12.81 7.18 4.74
N LEU A 139 -11.48 7.24 4.86
CA LEU A 139 -10.70 6.47 5.81
C LEU A 139 -10.23 7.36 6.97
N PRO A 140 -9.90 6.78 8.14
CA PRO A 140 -9.36 7.53 9.25
C PRO A 140 -8.13 8.39 8.83
N PRO A 141 -7.99 9.61 9.36
CA PRO A 141 -6.77 10.40 9.17
C PRO A 141 -5.53 9.58 9.52
N ARG A 142 -4.40 9.90 8.88
CA ARG A 142 -3.11 9.20 9.07
C ARG A 142 -3.12 7.73 8.66
N THR A 143 -4.07 7.27 7.85
CA THR A 143 -4.02 5.92 7.24
C THR A 143 -2.89 5.79 6.20
N PHE A 144 -2.52 6.89 5.55
CA PHE A 144 -1.51 6.92 4.51
C PHE A 144 -0.41 7.91 4.88
N LEU A 145 0.81 7.60 4.43
CA LEU A 145 1.96 8.47 4.54
C LEU A 145 2.77 8.36 3.25
N PRO A 146 3.31 9.47 2.70
CA PRO A 146 4.21 9.41 1.54
C PRO A 146 5.42 8.53 1.83
N ALA A 147 5.71 7.58 0.94
CA ALA A 147 6.84 6.67 1.11
C ALA A 147 8.18 7.42 1.27
N ILE A 148 8.36 8.53 0.56
CA ILE A 148 9.55 9.38 0.68
C ILE A 148 9.77 9.91 2.09
N ALA A 149 8.70 10.29 2.79
CA ALA A 149 8.79 10.82 4.15
C ALA A 149 9.23 9.73 5.12
N LEU A 150 8.75 8.50 4.91
CA LEU A 150 9.12 7.34 5.70
C LEU A 150 10.57 6.89 5.42
N LEU A 151 11.02 6.96 4.17
CA LEU A 151 12.43 6.69 3.81
C LEU A 151 13.38 7.71 4.42
N GLU A 152 13.03 9.00 4.37
CA GLU A 152 13.76 10.09 5.02
C GLU A 152 13.84 9.86 6.54
N ALA A 153 12.72 9.50 7.17
CA ALA A 153 12.65 9.26 8.60
C ALA A 153 13.55 8.13 9.10
N TYR A 154 13.76 7.08 8.29
CA TYR A 154 14.61 5.94 8.62
C TYR A 154 16.00 5.99 7.96
N GLU A 155 16.37 7.13 7.37
CA GLU A 155 17.65 7.34 6.67
C GLU A 155 17.95 6.28 5.59
N ILE A 156 16.89 5.77 4.93
CA ILE A 156 17.02 4.76 3.88
C ILE A 156 17.29 5.44 2.55
N LYS A 157 18.46 5.16 1.96
CA LYS A 157 18.83 5.67 0.64
C LYS A 157 17.82 5.24 -0.41
N SER A 158 17.50 6.16 -1.34
CA SER A 158 16.68 5.81 -2.49
C SER A 158 17.39 4.73 -3.31
N PRO A 159 16.68 3.76 -3.90
CA PRO A 159 17.28 2.74 -4.77
C PRO A 159 18.04 3.29 -5.99
N ASN A 160 17.97 4.61 -6.26
CA ASN A 160 18.69 5.29 -7.34
C ASN A 160 19.95 6.05 -6.90
N ASP A 161 20.34 6.01 -5.61
CA ASP A 161 21.49 6.76 -5.07
C ASP A 161 22.79 5.93 -5.01
N GLY A 162 22.98 5.00 -5.97
CA GLY A 162 24.13 4.09 -6.03
C GLY A 162 24.70 3.93 -7.43
#